data_AF-A0A0A6PBH3-F1
#
_entry.id   AF-A0A0A6PBH3-F1
#
_cell.length_a   1.000
_cell.length_b   1.000
_cell.length_c   1.000
_cell.angle_alpha   90.00
_cell.angle_beta   90.00
_cell.angle_gamma   90.00
#
_symmetry.space_group_name_H-M   'P 1'
#
loop_
_entity.id
_entity.type
_entity.pdbx_description
1 polymer ?
#
loop_
_entity_poly.entity_id
_entity_poly.type
_entity_poly.pdbx_seq_one_letter_code
_entity_poly.pdbx_strand_id
1 'polypeptide(L)'
;MLTQIKLTNFKCFKEETSFPLSQLNLLTGINGRGKSTLLQSLLLMRQSIEHNERTTQILLNGTCVNLGNFNDIRNSNTSKNESIK
;
A
#
# COMPACT_ATOMS: atom_id res chain seq x y z
N MET A 1 -12.41 8.48 11.80
CA MET A 1 -12.22 8.87 10.38
C MET A 1 -10.75 8.69 10.05
N LEU A 2 -10.42 8.16 8.87
CA LEU A 2 -9.03 7.97 8.44
C LEU A 2 -8.45 9.33 8.00
N THR A 3 -7.34 9.75 8.60
CA THR A 3 -6.75 11.08 8.40
C THR A 3 -5.43 11.07 7.64
N GLN A 4 -4.74 9.92 7.57
CA GLN A 4 -3.46 9.81 6.89
C GLN A 4 -3.17 8.36 6.49
N ILE A 5 -2.50 8.18 5.36
CA ILE A 5 -1.85 6.91 4.96
C ILE A 5 -0.36 7.18 4.79
N LYS A 6 0.48 6.28 5.30
CA LYS A 6 1.92 6.29 5.06
C LYS A 6 2.31 5.03 4.31
N LEU A 7 3.12 5.19 3.26
CA LEU A 7 3.64 4.08 2.48
C LEU A 7 5.16 4.15 2.43
N THR A 8 5.81 3.05 2.79
CA THR A 8 7.26 2.89 2.75
C THR A 8 7.58 1.58 2.05
N ASN A 9 8.50 1.62 1.08
CA ASN A 9 8.92 0.47 0.30
C ASN A 9 7.77 -0.36 -0.30
N PHE A 10 6.70 0.32 -0.73
CA PHE A 10 5.50 -0.29 -1.31
C PHE A 10 5.31 0.17 -2.75
N LYS A 11 5.49 -0.76 -3.70
CA LYS A 11 5.45 -0.57 -5.15
C LYS A 11 6.28 0.62 -5.60
N CYS A 12 5.69 1.68 -6.15
CA CYS A 12 6.44 2.83 -6.64
C CYS A 12 6.99 3.75 -5.53
N PHE A 13 6.61 3.55 -4.27
CA PHE A 13 7.07 4.37 -3.15
C PHE A 13 8.24 3.69 -2.45
N LYS A 14 9.47 4.17 -2.70
CA LYS A 14 10.67 3.69 -2.01
C LYS A 14 10.74 4.26 -0.59
N GLU A 15 10.88 5.58 -0.51
CA GLU A 15 10.93 6.33 0.75
C GLU A 15 9.54 6.47 1.36
N GLU A 16 9.48 6.73 2.67
CA GLU A 16 8.21 7.03 3.36
C GLU A 16 7.52 8.21 2.68
N THR A 17 6.32 7.96 2.19
CA THR A 17 5.45 8.97 1.58
C THR A 17 4.17 9.06 2.40
N SER A 18 3.87 10.26 2.91
CA SER A 18 2.67 10.53 3.71
C SER A 18 1.59 11.18 2.84
N PHE A 19 0.39 10.61 2.89
CA PHE A 19 -0.81 11.09 2.20
C PHE A 19 -1.81 11.58 3.25
N PRO A 20 -1.96 12.90 3.46
CA PRO A 20 -3.03 13.41 4.29
C PRO A 20 -4.37 13.14 3.60
N LEU A 21 -5.39 12.80 4.39
CA LEU A 21 -6.73 12.53 3.90
C LEU A 21 -7.73 13.49 4.53
N SER A 22 -8.69 13.90 3.70
CA SER A 22 -9.85 14.69 4.11
C SER A 22 -11.16 13.93 3.84
N GLN A 23 -12.31 14.60 4.00
CA GLN A 23 -13.62 14.00 3.70
C GLN A 23 -13.79 13.67 2.20
N LEU A 24 -13.09 14.39 1.32
CA LEU A 24 -13.07 14.15 -0.12
C LEU A 24 -11.63 14.17 -0.63
N ASN A 25 -11.18 13.08 -1.23
CA ASN A 25 -9.83 12.95 -1.77
C ASN A 25 -9.91 12.65 -3.26
N LEU A 26 -9.32 13.51 -4.09
CA LEU A 26 -9.27 13.31 -5.53
C LEU A 26 -7.85 12.89 -5.95
N LEU A 27 -7.71 11.67 -6.45
CA LEU A 27 -6.43 11.15 -6.94
C LEU A 27 -6.29 11.44 -8.45
N THR A 28 -5.51 12.45 -8.80
CA THR A 28 -5.25 12.85 -10.19
C THR A 28 -3.77 12.75 -10.56
N GLY A 29 -3.43 12.99 -11.83
CA GLY A 29 -2.07 12.98 -12.36
C GLY A 29 -1.79 11.83 -13.32
N ILE A 30 -0.54 11.74 -13.77
CA ILE A 30 -0.11 10.81 -14.84
C ILE A 30 -0.22 9.35 -14.37
N ASN A 31 -0.50 8.44 -15.31
CA ASN A 31 -0.50 6.99 -15.06
C ASN A 31 0.87 6.49 -14.59
N GLY A 32 0.87 5.47 -13.73
CA GLY A 32 2.12 4.93 -13.15
C GLY A 32 2.73 5.76 -12.01
N ARG A 33 2.07 6.83 -11.53
CA ARG A 33 2.58 7.69 -10.44
C ARG A 33 2.03 7.37 -9.04
N GLY A 34 1.48 6.17 -8.83
CA GLY A 34 1.11 5.69 -7.49
C GLY A 34 -0.33 5.94 -7.03
N LYS A 35 -1.21 6.49 -7.89
CA LYS A 35 -2.65 6.62 -7.59
C LYS A 35 -3.29 5.27 -7.24
N SER A 36 -3.14 4.28 -8.12
CA SER A 36 -3.66 2.93 -7.87
C SER A 36 -2.95 2.26 -6.70
N THR A 37 -1.65 2.52 -6.50
CA THR A 37 -0.89 2.01 -5.35
C THR A 37 -1.48 2.49 -4.02
N LEU A 38 -1.86 3.77 -3.93
CA LEU A 38 -2.52 4.32 -2.73
C LEU A 38 -3.90 3.71 -2.49
N LEU A 39 -4.69 3.50 -3.54
CA LEU A 39 -5.98 2.81 -3.39
C LEU A 39 -5.80 1.33 -2.99
N GLN A 40 -4.80 0.66 -3.57
CA GLN A 40 -4.48 -0.74 -3.27
C GLN A 40 -4.03 -0.95 -1.83
N SER A 41 -3.32 0.02 -1.20
CA SER A 41 -2.95 -0.11 0.22
C SER A 41 -4.16 -0.08 1.14
N LEU A 42 -5.19 0.72 0.83
CA LEU A 42 -6.46 0.71 1.54
C LEU A 42 -7.20 -0.63 1.41
N LEU A 43 -7.28 -1.15 0.18
CA LEU A 43 -7.92 -2.45 -0.08
C LEU A 43 -7.17 -3.60 0.58
N LEU A 44 -5.83 -3.55 0.60
CA LEU A 44 -4.98 -4.50 1.29
C LEU A 44 -5.25 -4.52 2.80
N MET A 45 -5.29 -3.34 3.43
CA MET A 45 -5.59 -3.20 4.85
C MET A 45 -6.98 -3.74 5.17
N ARG A 46 -8.00 -3.34 4.39
CA ARG A 46 -9.37 -3.81 4.57
C ARG A 46 -9.46 -5.34 4.54
N GLN A 47 -8.96 -5.97 3.47
CA GLN A 47 -9.09 -7.42 3.34
C GLN A 47 -8.24 -8.19 4.36
N SER A 48 -7.14 -7.59 4.84
CA SER A 48 -6.31 -8.20 5.90
C SER A 48 -7.03 -8.16 7.24
N ILE A 49 -7.67 -7.03 7.58
CA ILE A 49 -8.47 -6.89 8.81
C ILE A 49 -9.69 -7.82 8.79
N GLU A 50 -10.40 -7.90 7.66
CA GLU A 50 -11.55 -8.81 7.49
C GLU A 50 -11.13 -10.29 7.58
N HIS A 51 -9.92 -10.64 7.13
CA HIS A 51 -9.39 -12.00 7.22
C HIS A 51 -8.90 -12.34 8.63
N ASN A 52 -8.25 -11.38 9.30
CA ASN A 52 -7.70 -11.53 10.64
C ASN A 52 -7.80 -10.19 11.37
N GLU A 53 -8.74 -10.06 12.31
CA GLU A 53 -8.99 -8.80 13.02
C GLU A 53 -7.77 -8.29 13.78
N ARG A 54 -6.89 -9.19 14.26
CA ARG A 54 -5.63 -8.82 14.93
C ARG A 54 -4.56 -8.32 13.96
N THR A 55 -4.80 -8.43 12.65
CA THR A 55 -3.88 -8.05 11.56
C THR A 55 -2.49 -8.67 11.74
N THR A 56 -2.41 -9.87 12.33
CA THR A 56 -1.12 -10.59 12.51
C THR A 56 -0.58 -11.16 11.20
N GLN A 57 -1.43 -11.20 10.16
CA GLN A 57 -1.10 -11.62 8.82
C GLN A 57 -1.66 -10.62 7.81
N ILE A 58 -0.87 -10.31 6.80
CA ILE A 58 -1.30 -9.48 5.67
C ILE A 58 -1.74 -10.41 4.54
N LEU A 59 -2.99 -10.29 4.11
CA LEU A 59 -3.54 -11.06 3.01
C LEU A 59 -3.24 -10.32 1.70
N LEU A 60 -2.18 -10.70 0.98
CA LEU A 60 -1.79 -10.02 -0.28
C LEU A 60 -2.76 -10.26 -1.44
N ASN A 61 -3.46 -11.39 -1.43
CA ASN A 61 -4.33 -11.82 -2.51
C ASN A 61 -5.67 -12.26 -1.93
N GLY A 62 -6.73 -11.56 -2.32
CA GLY A 62 -8.07 -11.73 -1.79
C GLY A 62 -9.12 -11.11 -2.68
N THR A 63 -10.31 -10.92 -2.14
CA THR A 63 -11.48 -10.43 -2.88
C THR A 63 -11.36 -8.94 -3.26
N CYS A 64 -10.70 -8.12 -2.45
CA CYS A 64 -10.58 -6.69 -2.71
C CYS A 64 -9.40 -6.37 -3.63
N VAL A 65 -8.26 -7.05 -3.47
CA VAL A 65 -7.05 -6.83 -4.26
C VAL A 65 -6.18 -8.10 -4.35
N ASN A 66 -5.56 -8.29 -5.50
CA ASN A 66 -4.53 -9.30 -5.75
C ASN A 66 -3.21 -8.60 -6.10
N LEU A 67 -2.23 -8.72 -5.21
CA LEU A 67 -0.95 -8.03 -5.31
C LEU A 67 0.21 -8.94 -5.71
N GLY A 68 -0.02 -10.25 -5.84
CA GLY A 68 1.01 -11.22 -6.18
C GLY A 68 1.83 -11.64 -4.96
N ASN A 69 3.15 -11.71 -5.14
CA ASN A 69 4.08 -12.10 -4.09
C ASN A 69 4.80 -10.88 -3.47
N PHE A 70 5.64 -11.12 -2.48
CA PHE A 70 6.38 -10.07 -1.78
C PHE A 70 7.22 -9.18 -2.73
N ASN A 71 7.84 -9.76 -3.77
CA ASN A 71 8.66 -8.99 -4.69
C ASN A 71 7.83 -8.07 -5.60
N ASP A 72 6.55 -8.37 -5.82
CA ASP A 72 5.64 -7.54 -6.62
C ASP A 72 5.16 -6.30 -5.85
N ILE A 73 5.17 -6.37 -4.52
CA ILE A 73 4.77 -5.25 -3.65
C ILE A 73 5.94 -4.46 -3.10
N ARG A 74 7.15 -5.03 -3.06
CA ARG A 74 8.35 -4.31 -2.68
C ARG A 74 8.71 -3.28 -3.75
N ASN A 75 9.25 -2.12 -3.36
CA ASN A 75 9.80 -1.20 -4.35
C ASN A 75 11.00 -1.83 -5.09
N SER A 76 10.99 -1.74 -6.43
CA SER A 76 11.99 -2.34 -7.30
C SER A 76 13.39 -1.73 -7.17
N ASN A 77 13.49 -0.52 -6.63
CA ASN A 77 14.74 0.20 -6.45
C ASN A 77 15.31 0.06 -5.02
N THR A 78 14.67 -0.77 -4.18
CA THR A 78 15.18 -1.10 -2.85
C THR A 78 16.15 -2.27 -2.96
N SER A 79 17.39 -2.07 -2.50
CA SER A 79 18.43 -3.09 -2.60
C SER A 79 18.08 -4.31 -1.73
N LYS A 80 18.41 -5.53 -2.16
CA LYS A 80 18.10 -6.75 -1.39
C LYS A 80 18.60 -6.70 0.05
N ASN A 81 19.74 -6.06 0.29
CA ASN A 81 20.40 -5.93 1.59
C ASN A 81 19.95 -4.70 2.41
N GLU A 82 19.07 -3.87 1.86
CA GLU A 82 18.58 -2.67 2.53
C GLU A 82 17.44 -3.08 3.48
N SER A 83 17.66 -2.90 4.79
CA SER A 83 16.64 -3.12 5.80
C SER A 83 15.48 -2.16 5.58
N ILE A 84 14.27 -2.72 5.55
CA ILE A 84 13.04 -1.94 5.49
C ILE A 84 12.77 -1.47 6.93
N LYS A 85 12.77 -0.15 7.15
CA LYS A 85 12.43 0.45 8.45
C LYS A 85 10.93 0.42 8.69
#